data_AF-A0A1H0PX05-F1
#
_entry.id   AF-A0A1H0PX05-F1
#
_cell.length_a   1.000
_cell.length_b   1.000
_cell.length_c   1.000
_cell.angle_alpha   90.00
_cell.angle_beta   90.00
_cell.angle_gamma   90.00
#
_symmetry.space_group_name_H-M   'P 1'
#
loop_
_entity.id
_entity.type
_entity.pdbx_description
1 polymer ?
#
loop_
_entity_poly.entity_id
_entity_poly.type
_entity_poly.pdbx_seq_one_letter_code
_entity_poly.pdbx_strand_id
1 'polypeptide(L)' 'MLSEYLKKKRKSLNLTQEDLASKAGVGLRVVREMEQGKPTLRMDKVNQVLMLFGAELGVVLKVKNDE' A
#
# COMPACT_ATOMS: atom_id res chain seq x y z
N MET A 1 -2.97 7.12 -6.53
CA MET A 1 -2.95 5.64 -6.69
C MET A 1 -2.52 4.93 -5.39
N LEU A 2 -2.73 3.62 -5.27
CA LEU A 2 -2.40 2.84 -4.04
C LEU A 2 -0.95 3.02 -3.57
N SER A 3 0.01 2.95 -4.50
CA SER A 3 1.45 3.11 -4.23
C SER A 3 1.77 4.45 -3.56
N GLU A 4 1.19 5.53 -4.08
CA GLU A 4 1.36 6.88 -3.53
C GLU A 4 0.71 7.03 -2.16
N TYR A 5 -0.47 6.43 -1.96
CA TYR A 5 -1.17 6.43 -0.67
C TYR A 5 -0.30 5.77 0.40
N LEU A 6 0.21 4.57 0.12
CA LEU A 6 1.08 3.82 1.04
C LEU A 6 2.36 4.61 1.36
N LYS A 7 3.02 5.14 0.33
CA LYS A 7 4.25 5.92 0.49
C LYS A 7 4.02 7.20 1.30
N LYS A 8 2.90 7.90 1.08
CA LYS A 8 2.52 9.09 1.86
C LYS A 8 2.23 8.74 3.32
N LYS A 9 1.42 7.71 3.58
CA LYS A 9 1.09 7.27 4.95
C LYS A 9 2.32 6.80 5.72
N ARG A 10 3.20 6.03 5.08
CA ARG A 10 4.46 5.60 5.69
C ARG A 10 5.32 6.79 6.09
N LYS A 11 5.50 7.76 5.18
CA LYS A 11 6.28 8.97 5.45
C LYS A 11 5.66 9.85 6.54
N SER A 12 4.32 10.00 6.58
CA SER A 12 3.66 10.78 7.63
C SER A 12 3.83 10.19 9.04
N LEU A 13 4.14 8.89 9.12
CA LEU A 13 4.42 8.19 10.37
C LEU A 13 5.93 8.05 10.65
N ASN A 14 6.78 8.68 9.86
CA ASN A 14 8.25 8.59 9.96
C ASN A 14 8.80 7.15 9.94
N LEU A 15 8.13 6.24 9.24
CA LEU A 15 8.56 4.85 9.13
C LEU A 15 9.48 4.64 7.93
N THR A 16 10.53 3.84 8.11
CA THR A 16 11.27 3.28 6.98
C THR A 16 10.46 2.17 6.29
N GLN A 17 10.89 1.73 5.10
CA GLN A 17 10.23 0.59 4.44
C GLN A 17 10.39 -0.71 5.25
N GLU A 18 11.50 -0.85 5.98
CA GLU A 18 11.78 -1.99 6.87
C GLU A 18 10.86 -1.98 8.08
N ASP A 19 10.65 -0.80 8.69
CA ASP A 19 9.69 -0.66 9.80
C ASP A 19 8.28 -1.01 9.38
N LEU A 20 7.85 -0.53 8.21
CA LEU A 20 6.52 -0.83 7.70
C LEU A 20 6.35 -2.33 7.42
N ALA A 21 7.36 -2.96 6.82
CA ALA A 21 7.34 -4.39 6.53
C ALA A 21 7.25 -5.22 7.81
N SER A 22 8.09 -4.89 8.80
CA SER A 22 8.12 -5.53 10.11
C SER A 22 6.78 -5.39 10.84
N LYS A 23 6.24 -4.16 10.93
CA LYS A 23 4.95 -3.90 11.58
C LYS A 23 3.78 -4.61 10.88
N ALA A 24 3.82 -4.74 9.55
CA ALA A 24 2.75 -5.38 8.78
C ALA A 24 2.86 -6.91 8.75
N GLY A 25 3.95 -7.49 9.28
CA GLY A 25 4.21 -8.92 9.19
C GLY A 25 4.44 -9.40 7.75
N VAL A 26 5.02 -8.55 6.90
CA VAL A 26 5.34 -8.88 5.49
C VAL A 26 6.83 -8.72 5.20
N GLY A 27 7.31 -9.41 4.17
CA GLY A 27 8.70 -9.23 3.73
C GLY A 27 8.93 -7.84 3.13
N LEU A 28 10.13 -7.27 3.32
CA LEU A 28 10.52 -5.95 2.79
C LEU A 28 10.28 -5.80 1.29
N ARG A 29 10.49 -6.87 0.52
CA ARG A 29 10.23 -6.91 -0.92
C ARG A 29 8.78 -6.55 -1.24
N VAL A 30 7.82 -7.01 -0.44
CA VAL A 30 6.38 -6.74 -0.64
C VAL A 30 6.11 -5.24 -0.54
N VAL A 31 6.65 -4.58 0.50
CA VAL A 31 6.49 -3.12 0.68
C VAL A 31 7.14 -2.35 -0.47
N ARG A 32 8.34 -2.75 -0.91
CA ARG A 32 9.01 -2.12 -2.07
C ARG A 32 8.19 -2.24 -3.34
N GLU A 33 7.70 -3.43 -3.66
CA GLU A 33 6.88 -3.69 -4.84
C GLU A 33 5.57 -2.87 -4.80
N MET A 34 4.93 -2.75 -3.64
CA MET A 34 3.74 -1.92 -3.46
C MET A 34 4.03 -0.43 -3.68
N GLU A 35 5.09 0.11 -3.08
CA GLU A 35 5.42 1.54 -3.21
C GLU A 35 5.97 1.91 -4.60
N GLN A 36 6.57 0.95 -5.31
CA GLN A 36 6.99 1.11 -6.71
C GLN A 36 5.81 0.99 -7.69
N GLY A 37 4.62 0.59 -7.21
CA GLY A 37 3.43 0.47 -8.06
C GLY A 37 3.49 -0.73 -8.99
N LYS A 38 3.98 -1.87 -8.51
CA LYS A 38 3.97 -3.13 -9.27
C LYS A 38 2.57 -3.37 -9.86
N PRO A 39 2.45 -3.71 -11.17
CA PRO A 39 1.15 -3.88 -11.82
C PRO A 39 0.25 -4.95 -11.18
N THR A 40 0.86 -5.97 -10.58
CA THR A 40 0.17 -7.06 -9.91
C THR A 40 0.65 -7.21 -8.47
N LEU A 41 -0.31 -7.23 -7.55
CA LEU A 41 -0.09 -7.40 -6.12
C LEU A 41 -1.09 -8.42 -5.60
N ARG A 42 -0.70 -9.20 -4.59
CA ARG A 42 -1.62 -10.11 -3.93
C ARG A 42 -2.51 -9.33 -2.95
N MET A 43 -3.82 -9.48 -3.07
CA MET A 43 -4.82 -8.76 -2.27
C MET A 43 -4.62 -8.99 -0.76
N ASP A 44 -4.32 -10.22 -0.34
CA ASP A 44 -4.06 -10.55 1.07
C ASP A 44 -2.92 -9.72 1.65
N LYS A 45 -1.85 -9.52 0.87
CA LYS A 45 -0.69 -8.74 1.29
C LYS A 45 -0.98 -7.24 1.31
N VAL A 46 -1.76 -6.74 0.37
CA VAL A 46 -2.15 -5.33 0.37
C VAL A 46 -2.99 -5.03 1.61
N ASN A 47 -3.97 -5.88 1.93
CA ASN A 47 -4.81 -5.69 3.10
C ASN A 47 -4.03 -5.84 4.42
N GLN A 48 -3.02 -6.73 4.50
CA GLN A 48 -2.11 -6.79 5.66
C GLN A 48 -1.42 -5.45 5.94
N VAL A 49 -0.92 -4.78 4.88
CA VAL A 49 -0.28 -3.46 5.04
C VAL A 49 -1.29 -2.36 5.34
N LEU A 50 -2.45 -2.36 4.66
CA LEU A 50 -3.48 -1.33 4.86
C LEU A 50 -4.11 -1.38 6.26
N MET A 51 -4.19 -2.56 6.88
CA MET A 51 -4.74 -2.74 8.23
C MET A 51 -3.98 -1.91 9.28
N LEU A 52 -2.67 -1.71 9.11
CA LEU A 52 -1.87 -0.83 9.97
C LEU A 52 -2.32 0.62 9.95
N PHE A 53 -3.02 1.02 8.89
CA PHE A 53 -3.54 2.36 8.69
C PHE A 53 -5.06 2.44 8.89
N GLY A 54 -5.68 1.37 9.41
CA GLY A 54 -7.13 1.27 9.55
C GLY A 54 -7.87 1.29 8.21
N ALA A 55 -7.26 0.73 7.16
CA ALA A 55 -7.79 0.74 5.80
C ALA A 55 -7.84 -0.68 5.20
N GLU A 56 -8.60 -0.83 4.13
CA GLU A 56 -8.70 -2.05 3.32
C GLU A 56 -8.92 -1.72 1.84
N LEU A 57 -8.69 -2.68 0.96
CA LEU A 57 -9.07 -2.58 -0.45
C LEU A 57 -10.58 -2.68 -0.61
N GLY A 58 -11.13 -1.78 -1.43
CA GLY A 58 -12.55 -1.76 -1.79
C GLY A 58 -12.76 -1.48 -3.26
N VAL A 59 -13.98 -1.78 -3.74
CA VAL A 59 -14.40 -1.44 -5.10
C VAL A 59 -14.61 0.08 -5.18
N VAL A 60 -14.00 0.70 -6.19
CA VAL A 60 -14.22 2.12 -6.52
C VAL A 60 -14.72 2.25 -7.95
N LEU A 61 -15.75 3.06 -8.16
CA LEU A 61 -16.23 3.38 -9.50
C LEU A 61 -15.16 4.22 -10.20
N LYS A 62 -14.73 3.80 -11.39
CA LYS A 62 -13.91 4.66 -12.25
C LYS A 62 -14.81 5.78 -12.76
N VAL A 63 -14.55 7.01 -12.32
CA VAL A 63 -15.08 8.19 -13.00
C VAL A 63 -14.42 8.21 -14.37
N LYS A 64 -15.21 8.12 -15.44
CA LYS A 64 -14.69 8.45 -16.77
C LYS A 64 -14.36 9.93 -16.74
N ASN A 65 -13.08 10.27 -16.79
CA ASN A 65 -12.70 11.57 -17.29
C ASN A 65 -12.87 11.45 -18.81
N ASP A 66 -14.02 11.92 -19.31
CA ASP A 66 -14.18 12.16 -20.73
C ASP A 66 -13.24 13.32 -21.08
N GLU A 67 -12.07 12.97 -21.62
CA GLU A 67 -11.24 13.90 -22.41
C GLU A 67 -11.81 14.01 -23.83
#